data_AF-A0AAX2EZM6-F1
#
_entry.id   AF-A0AAX2EZM6-F1
#
_cell.length_a   1.000
_cell.length_b   1.000
_cell.length_c   1.000
_cell.angle_alpha   90.00
_cell.angle_beta   90.00
_cell.angle_gamma   90.00
#
_symmetry.space_group_name_H-M   'P 1'
#
loop_
_entity.id
_entity.type
_entity.pdbx_description
1 polymer ?
#
loop_
_entity_poly.entity_id
_entity_poly.type
_entity_poly.pdbx_seq_one_letter_code
_entity_poly.pdbx_strand_id
1 'polypeptide(L)'
;MSILKKEQLISELTSYINNGYLMLDSFDDPRDEAATALCELRSIDSSACEFFCKKILLSVDVGDPYLDGFCLGRLFDLNKEYALDYVTSHVMEMSAPVLGAAMDGLAQYSKTSFRLNFTEDLVAKIYARYDDVAKNHFSQEVMASSYRLFVISFTRKSD
;
A
#
# COMPACT_ATOMS: atom_id res chain seq x y z
N MET A 1 -10.51 -24.21 14.40
CA MET A 1 -11.28 -23.18 13.66
C MET A 1 -10.40 -22.29 12.76
N SER A 2 -9.14 -21.95 13.12
CA SER A 2 -8.32 -21.05 12.29
C SER A 2 -7.75 -21.66 11.01
N ILE A 3 -7.48 -22.98 10.96
CA ILE A 3 -6.86 -23.62 9.78
C ILE A 3 -7.80 -23.61 8.57
N LEU A 4 -9.06 -24.03 8.74
CA LEU A 4 -10.05 -24.04 7.66
C LEU A 4 -10.31 -22.63 7.11
N LYS A 5 -10.40 -21.62 8.00
CA LYS A 5 -10.57 -20.21 7.59
C LYS A 5 -9.35 -19.68 6.83
N LYS A 6 -8.13 -20.04 7.26
CA LYS A 6 -6.90 -19.69 6.55
C LYS A 6 -6.90 -20.24 5.12
N GLU A 7 -7.16 -21.55 4.97
CA GLU A 7 -7.14 -22.22 3.65
C GLU A 7 -8.19 -21.64 2.71
N GLN A 8 -9.38 -21.32 3.24
CA GLN A 8 -10.42 -20.62 2.51
C GLN A 8 -9.94 -19.25 2.00
N LEU A 9 -9.42 -18.38 2.88
CA LEU A 9 -8.94 -17.05 2.50
C LEU A 9 -7.81 -17.11 1.46
N ILE A 10 -6.90 -18.09 1.58
CA ILE A 10 -5.85 -18.31 0.58
C ILE A 10 -6.45 -18.71 -0.77
N SER A 11 -7.45 -19.59 -0.78
CA SER A 11 -8.13 -20.02 -1.99
C SER A 11 -8.87 -18.85 -2.66
N GLU A 12 -9.59 -18.05 -1.88
CA GLU A 12 -10.35 -16.89 -2.37
C GLU A 12 -9.42 -15.82 -2.95
N LEU A 13 -8.33 -15.46 -2.25
CA LEU A 13 -7.35 -14.50 -2.76
C LEU A 13 -6.58 -15.03 -3.97
N THR A 14 -6.38 -16.35 -4.06
CA THR A 14 -5.82 -16.98 -5.27
C THR A 14 -6.79 -16.86 -6.45
N SER A 15 -8.09 -17.07 -6.21
CA SER A 15 -9.13 -16.83 -7.23
C SER A 15 -9.12 -15.37 -7.66
N TYR A 16 -9.03 -14.44 -6.70
CA TYR A 16 -8.99 -13.02 -7.01
C TYR A 16 -7.84 -12.67 -7.96
N ILE A 17 -6.62 -13.13 -7.67
CA ILE A 17 -5.46 -12.90 -8.54
C ILE A 17 -5.67 -13.46 -9.96
N ASN A 18 -6.26 -14.65 -10.06
CA ASN A 18 -6.36 -15.35 -11.35
C ASN A 18 -7.58 -14.91 -12.18
N ASN A 19 -8.66 -14.49 -11.52
CA ASN A 19 -9.98 -14.33 -12.13
C ASN A 19 -10.62 -12.96 -11.89
N GLY A 20 -10.05 -12.14 -11.00
CA GLY A 20 -10.59 -10.83 -10.62
C GLY A 20 -11.75 -10.86 -9.63
N TYR A 21 -12.08 -12.02 -9.07
CA TYR A 21 -13.12 -12.20 -8.05
C TYR A 21 -12.75 -13.27 -7.01
N LEU A 22 -13.22 -13.11 -5.78
CA LEU A 22 -13.03 -14.09 -4.70
C LEU A 22 -14.01 -15.25 -4.84
N MET A 23 -15.29 -14.91 -5.00
CA MET A 23 -16.39 -15.84 -5.20
C MET A 23 -17.17 -15.46 -6.46
N LEU A 24 -17.48 -16.45 -7.30
CA LEU A 24 -18.12 -16.22 -8.60
C LEU A 24 -19.55 -15.68 -8.47
N ASP A 25 -20.24 -16.04 -7.39
CA ASP A 25 -21.62 -15.69 -7.10
C ASP A 25 -21.77 -14.49 -6.14
N SER A 26 -20.66 -13.81 -5.82
CA SER A 26 -20.72 -12.56 -5.07
C SER A 26 -21.26 -11.41 -5.93
N PHE A 27 -22.05 -10.55 -5.29
CA PHE A 27 -22.54 -9.30 -5.87
C PHE A 27 -21.78 -8.08 -5.36
N ASP A 28 -20.85 -8.28 -4.42
CA ASP A 28 -20.04 -7.21 -3.84
C ASP A 28 -18.87 -6.85 -4.76
N ASP A 29 -18.23 -5.71 -4.49
CA ASP A 29 -17.04 -5.30 -5.24
C ASP A 29 -15.87 -6.24 -4.87
N PRO A 30 -15.28 -6.96 -5.84
CA PRO A 30 -14.24 -7.93 -5.55
C PRO A 30 -12.96 -7.30 -4.97
N ARG A 31 -12.75 -5.99 -5.15
CA ARG A 31 -11.63 -5.25 -4.54
C ARG A 31 -11.86 -5.04 -3.04
N ASP A 32 -13.08 -4.71 -2.65
CA ASP A 32 -13.45 -4.53 -1.23
C ASP A 32 -13.45 -5.88 -0.51
N GLU A 33 -13.92 -6.93 -1.19
CA GLU A 33 -13.82 -8.31 -0.71
C GLU A 33 -12.35 -8.73 -0.54
N ALA A 34 -11.47 -8.44 -1.52
CA ALA A 34 -10.05 -8.71 -1.43
C ALA A 34 -9.39 -7.98 -0.24
N ALA A 35 -9.69 -6.69 -0.06
CA ALA A 35 -9.18 -5.90 1.06
C ALA A 35 -9.65 -6.46 2.41
N THR A 36 -10.90 -6.92 2.49
CA THR A 36 -11.47 -7.57 3.68
C THR A 36 -10.78 -8.91 3.96
N ALA A 37 -10.64 -9.77 2.95
CA ALA A 37 -9.95 -11.05 3.06
C ALA A 37 -8.48 -10.87 3.49
N LEU A 38 -7.78 -9.86 2.97
CA LEU A 38 -6.42 -9.51 3.40
C LEU A 38 -6.38 -9.06 4.87
N CYS A 39 -7.35 -8.27 5.33
CA CYS A 39 -7.44 -7.86 6.75
C CYS A 39 -7.60 -9.07 7.67
N GLU A 40 -8.47 -10.01 7.29
CA GLU A 40 -8.69 -11.23 8.06
C GLU A 40 -7.45 -12.13 8.04
N LEU A 41 -6.87 -12.34 6.85
CA LEU A 41 -5.68 -13.18 6.67
C LEU A 41 -4.51 -12.65 7.47
N ARG A 42 -4.32 -11.33 7.56
CA ARG A 42 -3.26 -10.71 8.38
C ARG A 42 -3.26 -11.22 9.83
N SER A 43 -4.46 -11.38 10.41
CA SER A 43 -4.62 -11.78 11.81
C SER A 43 -4.37 -13.27 12.03
N ILE A 44 -4.39 -14.07 10.95
CA ILE A 44 -4.28 -15.53 10.97
C ILE A 44 -2.90 -15.99 10.51
N ASP A 45 -2.40 -15.41 9.41
CA ASP A 45 -1.11 -15.67 8.81
C ASP A 45 -0.58 -14.40 8.12
N SER A 46 0.26 -13.65 8.84
CA SER A 46 0.89 -12.42 8.35
C SER A 46 1.78 -12.65 7.13
N SER A 47 2.43 -13.81 7.03
CA SER A 47 3.33 -14.13 5.92
C SER A 47 2.54 -14.42 4.64
N ALA A 48 1.40 -15.10 4.75
CA ALA A 48 0.49 -15.28 3.63
C ALA A 48 -0.14 -13.94 3.19
N CYS A 49 -0.56 -13.10 4.14
CA CYS A 49 -1.06 -11.76 3.84
C CYS A 49 -0.03 -10.91 3.11
N GLU A 50 1.23 -10.92 3.57
CA GLU A 50 2.35 -10.25 2.91
C GLU A 50 2.50 -10.75 1.47
N PHE A 51 2.51 -12.08 1.25
CA PHE A 51 2.60 -12.66 -0.08
C PHE A 51 1.51 -12.13 -1.03
N PHE A 52 0.25 -12.13 -0.59
CA PHE A 52 -0.86 -11.65 -1.43
C PHE A 52 -0.80 -10.13 -1.66
N CYS A 53 -0.42 -9.34 -0.65
CA CYS A 53 -0.25 -7.89 -0.83
C CYS A 53 0.81 -7.58 -1.90
N LYS A 54 1.95 -8.30 -1.90
CA LYS A 54 2.98 -8.16 -2.95
C LYS A 54 2.45 -8.56 -4.33
N LYS A 55 1.68 -9.64 -4.41
CA LYS A 55 1.13 -10.15 -5.67
C LYS A 55 0.12 -9.19 -6.28
N ILE A 56 -0.79 -8.65 -5.46
CA ILE A 56 -1.82 -7.71 -5.90
C ILE A 56 -1.17 -6.40 -6.33
N LEU A 57 -0.27 -5.83 -5.52
CA LEU A 57 0.43 -4.58 -5.81
C LEU A 57 1.24 -4.60 -7.12
N LEU A 58 1.69 -5.78 -7.55
CA LEU A 58 2.42 -5.96 -8.81
C LEU A 58 1.53 -6.41 -9.98
N SER A 59 0.23 -6.63 -9.74
CA SER A 59 -0.69 -7.12 -10.76
C SER A 59 -1.19 -5.97 -11.63
N VAL A 60 -1.17 -6.19 -12.94
CA VAL A 60 -1.76 -5.26 -13.92
C VAL A 60 -3.26 -5.54 -14.14
N ASP A 61 -3.71 -6.76 -13.83
CA ASP A 61 -5.02 -7.26 -14.25
C ASP A 61 -6.11 -7.12 -13.18
N VAL A 62 -5.72 -7.11 -11.90
CA VAL A 62 -6.68 -7.14 -10.77
C VAL A 62 -6.48 -6.01 -9.76
N GLY A 63 -5.36 -5.30 -9.82
CA GLY A 63 -5.10 -4.14 -8.97
C GLY A 63 -5.94 -2.93 -9.38
N ASP A 64 -6.31 -2.12 -8.41
CA ASP A 64 -6.80 -0.77 -8.63
C ASP A 64 -6.03 0.19 -7.71
N PRO A 65 -5.97 1.49 -8.04
CA PRO A 65 -5.22 2.46 -7.25
C PRO A 65 -5.49 2.40 -5.74
N TYR A 66 -6.73 2.14 -5.31
CA TYR A 66 -7.09 2.07 -3.90
C TYR A 66 -6.66 0.75 -3.25
N LEU A 67 -6.90 -0.40 -3.87
CA LEU A 67 -6.43 -1.68 -3.35
C LEU A 67 -4.89 -1.75 -3.34
N ASP A 68 -4.23 -1.17 -4.34
CA ASP A 68 -2.77 -1.06 -4.39
C ASP A 68 -2.24 -0.20 -3.24
N GLY A 69 -2.88 0.95 -2.98
CA GLY A 69 -2.55 1.81 -1.85
C GLY A 69 -2.76 1.08 -0.51
N PHE A 70 -3.85 0.33 -0.39
CA PHE A 70 -4.11 -0.52 0.77
C PHE A 70 -3.01 -1.58 0.95
N CYS A 71 -2.65 -2.30 -0.10
CA CYS A 71 -1.60 -3.33 -0.07
C CYS A 71 -0.24 -2.73 0.31
N LEU A 72 0.12 -1.59 -0.27
CA LEU A 72 1.37 -0.89 0.08
C LEU A 72 1.38 -0.45 1.55
N GLY A 73 0.29 0.15 2.04
CA GLY A 73 0.15 0.52 3.44
C GLY A 73 0.30 -0.68 4.38
N ARG A 74 -0.29 -1.83 4.01
CA ARG A 74 -0.10 -3.10 4.76
C ARG A 74 1.33 -3.60 4.71
N LEU A 75 2.02 -3.46 3.58
CA LEU A 75 3.41 -3.89 3.44
C LEU A 75 4.35 -3.08 4.32
N PHE A 76 4.07 -1.80 4.60
CA PHE A 76 4.85 -1.06 5.60
C PHE A 76 4.79 -1.72 6.99
N ASP A 77 3.64 -2.25 7.40
CA ASP A 77 3.51 -2.97 8.68
C ASP A 77 4.14 -4.38 8.65
N LEU A 78 4.02 -5.08 7.52
CA LEU A 78 4.40 -6.50 7.40
C LEU A 78 5.88 -6.69 7.02
N ASN A 79 6.37 -5.85 6.11
CA ASN A 79 7.71 -5.91 5.53
C ASN A 79 8.13 -4.52 5.00
N LYS A 80 8.45 -3.62 5.93
CA LYS A 80 8.85 -2.23 5.64
C LYS A 80 10.07 -2.12 4.71
N GLU A 81 10.98 -3.08 4.74
CA GLU A 81 12.13 -3.15 3.84
C GLU A 81 11.66 -3.32 2.39
N TYR A 82 10.79 -4.29 2.13
CA TYR A 82 10.18 -4.48 0.80
C TYR A 82 9.35 -3.26 0.38
N ALA A 83 8.55 -2.70 1.29
CA ALA A 83 7.74 -1.52 0.98
C ALA A 83 8.61 -0.33 0.57
N LEU A 84 9.72 -0.09 1.27
CA LEU A 84 10.67 0.96 0.92
C LEU A 84 11.33 0.73 -0.44
N ASP A 85 11.75 -0.50 -0.73
CA ASP A 85 12.34 -0.86 -2.03
C ASP A 85 11.34 -0.65 -3.18
N TYR A 86 10.07 -1.04 -2.95
CA TYR A 86 8.99 -0.81 -3.90
C TYR A 86 8.77 0.68 -4.15
N VAL A 87 8.66 1.49 -3.08
CA VAL A 87 8.47 2.95 -3.21
C VAL A 87 9.64 3.58 -3.94
N THR A 88 10.87 3.22 -3.59
CA THR A 88 12.09 3.75 -4.22
C THR A 88 12.12 3.48 -5.73
N SER A 89 11.63 2.32 -6.15
CA SER A 89 11.66 1.89 -7.54
C SER A 89 10.51 2.46 -8.38
N HIS A 90 9.35 2.74 -7.78
CA HIS A 90 8.12 3.06 -8.52
C HIS A 90 7.52 4.44 -8.21
N VAL A 91 8.11 5.24 -7.31
CA VAL A 91 7.55 6.52 -6.83
C VAL A 91 7.07 7.44 -7.95
N MET A 92 7.80 7.52 -9.07
CA MET A 92 7.45 8.43 -10.17
C MET A 92 6.20 8.02 -10.96
N GLU A 93 5.74 6.78 -10.80
CA GLU A 93 4.60 6.21 -11.52
C GLU A 93 3.37 6.05 -10.61
N MET A 94 3.53 6.21 -9.29
CA MET A 94 2.47 5.98 -8.31
C MET A 94 1.23 6.82 -8.57
N SER A 95 0.06 6.20 -8.48
CA SER A 95 -1.24 6.87 -8.45
C SER A 95 -1.45 7.58 -7.11
N ALA A 96 -2.48 8.45 -7.02
CA ALA A 96 -2.72 9.24 -5.82
C ALA A 96 -2.91 8.40 -4.53
N PRO A 97 -3.71 7.32 -4.51
CA PRO A 97 -3.86 6.53 -3.28
C PRO A 97 -2.58 5.76 -2.91
N VAL A 98 -1.83 5.27 -3.90
CA VAL A 98 -0.53 4.59 -3.68
C VAL A 98 0.51 5.56 -3.14
N LEU A 99 0.60 6.77 -3.71
CA LEU A 99 1.50 7.81 -3.22
C LEU A 99 1.12 8.28 -1.81
N GLY A 100 -0.18 8.39 -1.52
CA GLY A 100 -0.69 8.64 -0.17
C GLY A 100 -0.21 7.60 0.83
N ALA A 101 -0.36 6.31 0.51
CA ALA A 101 0.12 5.21 1.34
C ALA A 101 1.65 5.21 1.51
N ALA A 102 2.41 5.54 0.46
CA ALA A 102 3.85 5.70 0.54
C ALA A 102 4.25 6.82 1.51
N MET A 103 3.59 7.97 1.43
CA MET A 103 3.81 9.11 2.32
C MET A 103 3.49 8.77 3.78
N ASP A 104 2.36 8.09 4.04
CA ASP A 104 1.97 7.66 5.38
C ASP A 104 2.96 6.66 5.97
N GLY A 105 3.39 5.65 5.19
CA GLY A 105 4.39 4.68 5.63
C GLY A 105 5.75 5.32 5.94
N LEU A 106 6.23 6.22 5.08
CA LEU A 106 7.47 6.96 5.33
C LEU A 106 7.35 7.85 6.58
N ALA A 107 6.20 8.52 6.76
CA ALA A 107 5.94 9.34 7.95
C ALA A 107 5.89 8.49 9.24
N GLN A 108 5.24 7.32 9.22
CA GLN A 108 5.14 6.38 10.34
C GLN A 108 6.53 5.99 10.88
N TYR A 109 7.48 5.72 9.98
CA TYR A 109 8.83 5.29 10.37
C TYR A 109 9.84 6.43 10.51
N SER A 110 9.45 7.69 10.23
CA SER A 110 10.35 8.85 10.23
C SER A 110 11.07 9.13 11.55
N LYS A 111 10.50 8.70 12.68
CA LYS A 111 11.05 8.88 14.03
C LYS A 111 11.69 7.61 14.61
N THR A 112 11.91 6.60 13.77
CA THR A 112 12.54 5.32 14.15
C THR A 112 13.93 5.21 13.53
N SER A 113 14.74 4.22 13.95
CA SER A 113 16.03 3.94 13.30
C SER A 113 15.90 3.58 11.82
N PHE A 114 14.73 3.10 11.38
CA PHE A 114 14.47 2.77 9.98
C PHE A 114 14.53 3.99 9.06
N ARG A 115 14.34 5.21 9.59
CA ARG A 115 14.51 6.48 8.86
C ARG A 115 15.87 6.61 8.18
N LEU A 116 16.92 5.97 8.71
CA LEU A 116 18.26 6.01 8.13
C LEU A 116 18.34 5.42 6.73
N ASN A 117 17.36 4.58 6.34
CA ASN A 117 17.28 4.01 5.00
C ASN A 117 16.62 4.95 3.98
N PHE A 118 16.02 6.07 4.41
CA PHE A 118 15.32 6.98 3.50
C PHE A 118 16.31 8.03 2.96
N THR A 119 16.61 7.94 1.67
CA THR A 119 17.52 8.86 1.00
C THR A 119 16.86 10.22 0.76
N GLU A 120 17.66 11.28 0.67
CA GLU A 120 17.16 12.61 0.31
C GLU A 120 16.58 12.62 -1.12
N ASP A 121 17.16 11.82 -2.03
CA ASP A 121 16.64 11.61 -3.39
C ASP A 121 15.22 11.03 -3.37
N LEU A 122 14.96 10.02 -2.53
CA LEU A 122 13.61 9.45 -2.38
C LEU A 122 12.62 10.50 -1.88
N VAL A 123 12.99 11.26 -0.86
CA VAL A 123 12.13 12.33 -0.31
C VAL A 123 11.85 13.39 -1.37
N ALA A 124 12.85 13.79 -2.16
CA ALA A 124 12.68 14.73 -3.26
C ALA A 124 11.75 14.19 -4.37
N LYS A 125 11.86 12.90 -4.71
CA LYS A 125 10.96 12.24 -5.67
C LYS A 125 9.52 12.18 -5.20
N ILE A 126 9.28 11.97 -3.90
CA ILE A 126 7.93 12.02 -3.32
C ILE A 126 7.32 13.43 -3.50
N TYR A 127 8.08 14.49 -3.21
CA TYR A 127 7.62 15.87 -3.45
C TYR A 127 7.32 16.11 -4.93
N ALA A 128 8.25 15.75 -5.82
CA ALA A 128 8.07 15.95 -7.26
C ALA A 128 6.86 15.19 -7.79
N ARG A 129 6.63 13.96 -7.34
CA ARG A 129 5.44 13.19 -7.73
C ARG A 129 4.17 13.80 -7.17
N TYR A 130 4.17 14.24 -5.91
CA TYR A 130 3.00 14.90 -5.32
C TYR A 130 2.60 16.13 -6.12
N ASP A 131 3.55 17.01 -6.45
CA ASP A 131 3.31 18.22 -7.23
C ASP A 131 2.74 17.93 -8.62
N ASP A 132 3.12 16.80 -9.24
CA ASP A 132 2.58 16.37 -10.52
C ASP A 132 1.14 15.87 -10.40
N VAL A 133 0.88 14.96 -9.45
CA VAL A 133 -0.42 14.32 -9.26
C VAL A 133 -1.46 15.29 -8.68
N ALA A 134 -1.05 16.20 -7.79
CA ALA A 134 -1.92 17.18 -7.12
C ALA A 134 -2.44 18.29 -8.05
N LYS A 135 -1.99 18.36 -9.31
CA LYS A 135 -2.63 19.21 -10.34
C LYS A 135 -4.09 18.85 -10.55
N ASN A 136 -4.48 17.61 -10.26
CA ASN A 136 -5.86 17.17 -10.19
C ASN A 136 -6.42 17.40 -8.78
N HIS A 137 -7.52 18.17 -8.66
CA HIS A 137 -8.12 18.51 -7.37
C HIS A 137 -8.55 17.29 -6.56
N PHE A 138 -9.19 16.31 -7.19
CA PHE A 138 -9.60 15.08 -6.51
C PHE A 138 -8.39 14.31 -5.97
N SER A 139 -7.33 14.18 -6.77
CA SER A 139 -6.09 13.54 -6.32
C SER A 139 -5.41 14.31 -5.18
N GLN A 140 -5.45 15.64 -5.21
CA GLN A 140 -4.95 16.48 -4.12
C GLN A 140 -5.72 16.21 -2.82
N GLU A 141 -7.05 16.13 -2.88
CA GLU A 141 -7.90 15.83 -1.71
C GLU A 141 -7.61 14.44 -1.14
N VAL A 142 -7.50 13.43 -2.01
CA VAL A 142 -7.16 12.04 -1.62
C VAL A 142 -5.86 11.98 -0.81
N MET A 143 -4.85 12.77 -1.19
CA MET A 143 -3.52 12.74 -0.58
C MET A 143 -3.31 13.77 0.53
N ALA A 144 -4.25 14.70 0.76
CA ALA A 144 -4.01 15.91 1.56
C ALA A 144 -3.51 15.59 2.98
N SER A 145 -4.13 14.61 3.66
CA SER A 145 -3.75 14.21 5.01
C SER A 145 -2.35 13.59 5.05
N SER A 146 -2.09 12.65 4.14
CA SER A 146 -0.81 11.94 4.03
C SER A 146 0.33 12.90 3.69
N TYR A 147 0.11 13.82 2.74
CA TYR A 147 1.09 14.85 2.39
C TYR A 147 1.42 15.76 3.57
N ARG A 148 0.43 16.21 4.32
CA ARG A 148 0.65 17.03 5.53
C ARG A 148 1.52 16.30 6.55
N LEU A 149 1.24 15.01 6.82
CA LEU A 149 2.01 14.21 7.76
C LEU A 149 3.45 13.98 7.27
N PHE A 150 3.61 13.72 5.98
CA PHE A 150 4.91 13.58 5.34
C PHE A 150 5.73 14.86 5.46
N VAL A 151 5.19 16.00 5.06
CA VAL A 151 5.87 17.30 5.18
C VAL A 151 6.36 17.51 6.62
N ILE A 152 5.50 17.37 7.62
CA ILE A 152 5.88 17.53 9.05
C ILE A 152 7.03 16.59 9.45
N SER A 153 7.02 15.36 8.95
CA SER A 153 8.01 14.34 9.27
C SER A 153 9.39 14.61 8.64
N PHE A 154 9.43 15.29 7.50
CA PHE A 154 10.65 15.53 6.72
C PHE A 154 11.07 17.02 6.64
N THR A 155 10.32 17.94 7.25
CA THR A 155 10.70 19.37 7.40
C THR A 155 11.50 19.67 8.67
N ARG A 156 11.79 18.69 9.54
CA ARG A 156 12.74 18.89 10.64
C ARG A 156 14.18 18.94 10.13
N LYS A 157 14.59 20.13 9.67
CA LYS A 157 15.88 20.68 10.09
C LYS A 157 15.69 21.25 11.49
N SER A 158 16.36 20.65 12.47
CA SER A 158 16.61 21.30 13.75
C SER A 158 18.03 20.92 14.11
N ASP A 159 18.85 21.96 14.13
CA ASP A 159 20.28 22.04 14.45
C ASP A 159 20.75 21.15 15.60
#